data_AF-A0A017RVX1-F1
#
_entry.id   AF-A0A017RVX1-F1
#
_cell.length_a   1.000
_cell.length_b   1.000
_cell.length_c   1.000
_cell.angle_alpha   90.00
_cell.angle_beta   90.00
_cell.angle_gamma   90.00
#
_symmetry.space_group_name_H-M   'P 1'
#
loop_
_entity.id
_entity.type
_entity.pdbx_description
1 polymer ?
#
loop_
_entity_poly.entity_id
_entity_poly.type
_entity_poly.pdbx_seq_one_letter_code
_entity_poly.pdbx_strand_id
1 'polypeptide(L)' 'MSDYRINFGDKIGPSDTNKLLDLLNVVDKDDEIIITVEASDAHQTNNVINLLERNKFNVHTKGTHDGKTYNISATKRR' A
#
# COMPACT_ATOMS: atom_id res chain seq x y z
N MET A 1 0.10 12.13 12.68
CA MET A 1 -0.59 12.30 11.39
C MET A 1 0.48 12.58 10.35
N SER A 2 1.19 11.51 10.04
CA SER A 2 2.18 11.48 8.97
C SER A 2 1.59 10.62 7.86
N ASP A 3 1.56 11.17 6.65
CA ASP A 3 1.09 10.46 5.47
C ASP A 3 2.29 9.85 4.76
N TYR A 4 2.38 8.52 4.75
CA TYR A 4 3.45 7.80 4.11
C TYR A 4 3.05 7.41 2.70
N ARG A 5 3.69 8.03 1.70
CA ARG A 5 3.43 7.76 0.29
C ARG A 5 4.51 6.87 -0.30
N ILE A 6 4.10 5.70 -0.78
CA ILE A 6 4.96 4.80 -1.56
C ILE A 6 4.42 4.73 -2.98
N ASN A 7 5.27 5.00 -3.96
CA ASN A 7 4.97 4.77 -5.36
C ASN A 7 5.78 3.57 -5.84
N PHE A 8 5.08 2.50 -6.18
CA PHE A 8 5.67 1.25 -6.65
C PHE A 8 5.92 1.23 -8.17
N GLY A 9 5.36 2.19 -8.92
CA GLY A 9 5.52 2.26 -10.38
C GLY A 9 5.15 0.96 -11.10
N ASP A 10 5.89 0.65 -12.17
CA ASP A 10 5.68 -0.52 -13.05
C ASP A 10 6.07 -1.85 -12.38
N LYS A 11 7.01 -1.83 -11.41
CA LYS A 11 7.51 -3.05 -10.73
C LYS A 11 7.77 -2.81 -9.26
N ILE A 12 7.06 -3.57 -8.42
CA ILE A 12 7.40 -3.75 -7.01
C ILE A 12 8.69 -4.57 -6.93
N GLY A 13 9.80 -3.88 -6.69
CA GLY A 13 11.05 -4.55 -6.35
C GLY A 13 11.03 -5.07 -4.91
N PRO A 14 11.87 -6.08 -4.58
CA PRO A 14 12.03 -6.55 -3.20
C PRO A 14 12.47 -5.42 -2.24
N SER A 15 13.18 -4.42 -2.75
CA SER A 15 13.55 -3.22 -1.99
C SER A 15 12.35 -2.41 -1.52
N ASP A 16 11.30 -2.30 -2.34
CA ASP A 16 10.13 -1.50 -2.00
C ASP A 16 9.18 -2.27 -1.08
N THR A 17 9.12 -3.60 -1.21
CA THR A 17 8.46 -4.47 -0.21
C THR A 17 9.12 -4.36 1.16
N ASN A 18 10.46 -4.34 1.22
CA ASN A 18 11.19 -4.15 2.47
C ASN A 18 10.90 -2.78 3.09
N LYS A 19 10.89 -1.71 2.30
CA LYS A 19 10.49 -0.38 2.80
C LYS A 19 9.07 -0.41 3.36
N LEU A 20 8.12 -1.02 2.65
CA LEU A 20 6.74 -1.14 3.14
C LEU A 20 6.68 -1.89 4.48
N LEU A 21 7.40 -3.01 4.61
CA LEU A 21 7.46 -3.78 5.85
C LEU A 21 8.05 -2.98 7.02
N ASP A 22 9.15 -2.27 6.78
CA ASP A 22 9.77 -1.42 7.80
C ASP A 22 8.81 -0.29 8.21
N LEU A 23 8.13 0.28 7.23
CA LEU A 23 7.15 1.35 7.40
C LEU A 23 5.93 0.88 8.19
N LEU A 24 5.43 -0.33 7.95
CA LEU A 24 4.34 -0.95 8.73
C LEU A 24 4.71 -1.14 10.21
N ASN A 25 6.00 -1.31 10.50
CA ASN A 25 6.50 -1.51 11.85
C ASN A 25 6.61 -0.18 12.63
N VAL A 26 6.92 0.92 11.93
CA VAL A 26 7.02 2.26 12.53
C VAL A 26 5.72 3.06 12.48
N VAL A 27 4.77 2.70 11.62
CA VAL A 27 3.49 3.41 11.47
C VAL A 27 2.61 3.26 12.71
N ASP A 28 2.11 4.41 13.17
CA ASP A 28 1.20 4.50 14.30
C ASP A 28 -0.28 4.47 13.85
N LYS A 29 -1.19 4.33 14.80
CA LYS A 29 -2.65 4.25 14.55
C LYS A 29 -3.29 5.52 14.00
N ASP A 30 -2.56 6.62 13.99
CA ASP A 30 -3.00 7.91 13.48
C ASP A 30 -2.28 8.27 12.17
N ASP A 31 -1.53 7.33 11.58
CA ASP A 31 -0.83 7.50 10.31
C ASP A 31 -1.53 6.72 9.18
N GLU A 32 -1.41 7.24 7.97
CA GLU A 32 -1.98 6.67 6.75
C GLU A 32 -0.86 6.32 5.78
N ILE A 33 -0.95 5.13 5.19
CA ILE A 33 -0.05 4.67 4.13
C ILE A 33 -0.82 4.75 2.82
N ILE A 34 -0.31 5.53 1.87
CA ILE A 34 -0.86 5.65 0.53
C ILE A 34 0.10 5.00 -0.44
N ILE A 35 -0.37 3.97 -1.11
CA ILE A 35 0.40 3.17 -2.03
C ILE A 35 -0.17 3.37 -3.44
N THR A 36 0.65 3.79 -4.38
CA THR A 36 0.28 3.88 -5.80
C THR A 36 0.97 2.77 -6.58
N VAL A 37 0.18 1.97 -7.29
CA VAL A 37 0.63 0.86 -8.16
C VAL A 37 0.06 1.05 -9.57
N GLU A 38 0.80 0.66 -10.61
CA GLU A 38 0.23 0.57 -11.95
C GLU A 38 -0.70 -0.64 -12.07
N ALA A 39 -1.81 -0.45 -12.80
CA ALA A 39 -2.86 -1.44 -13.01
C ALA A 39 -2.41 -2.66 -13.83
N SER A 40 -1.22 -2.57 -14.43
CA SER A 40 -0.54 -3.65 -15.13
C SER A 40 -0.36 -4.89 -14.26
N ASP A 41 -0.31 -4.74 -12.93
CA ASP A 41 0.02 -5.83 -12.01
C ASP A 41 -0.97 -5.98 -10.85
N ALA A 42 -2.15 -6.52 -11.17
CA ALA A 42 -3.18 -6.88 -10.19
C ALA A 42 -2.67 -7.89 -9.14
N HIS A 43 -1.68 -8.72 -9.48
CA HIS A 43 -1.10 -9.68 -8.55
C HIS A 43 -0.31 -8.99 -7.43
N GLN A 44 0.46 -7.95 -7.77
CA GLN A 44 1.19 -7.14 -6.79
C GLN A 44 0.25 -6.44 -5.82
N THR A 45 -0.84 -5.86 -6.35
CA THR A 45 -1.91 -5.23 -5.56
C THR A 45 -2.46 -6.20 -4.52
N ASN A 46 -2.78 -7.43 -4.92
CA ASN A 46 -3.32 -8.45 -4.02
C ASN A 46 -2.33 -8.86 -2.92
N ASN A 47 -1.04 -8.96 -3.23
CA ASN A 47 0.00 -9.26 -2.23
C ASN A 47 0.11 -8.15 -1.18
N VAL A 48 0.08 -6.89 -1.60
CA VAL A 48 0.13 -5.73 -0.70
C VAL A 48 -1.11 -5.70 0.21
N ILE A 49 -2.31 -5.90 -0.35
CA ILE A 49 -3.56 -5.97 0.43
C ILE A 49 -3.47 -7.07 1.49
N ASN A 50 -3.11 -8.29 1.09
CA ASN A 50 -2.97 -9.42 2.01
C ASN A 50 -1.96 -9.15 3.14
N LEU A 51 -0.84 -8.48 2.81
CA LEU A 51 0.18 -8.14 3.81
C LEU A 51 -0.36 -7.14 4.83
N LEU A 52 -1.06 -6.11 4.37
CA LEU A 52 -1.68 -5.09 5.22
C LEU A 52 -2.74 -5.70 6.13
N GLU A 53 -3.65 -6.49 5.57
CA GLU A 53 -4.71 -7.17 6.34
C GLU A 53 -4.13 -8.08 7.44
N ARG A 54 -3.07 -8.84 7.14
CA ARG A 54 -2.37 -9.68 8.12
C ARG A 54 -1.76 -8.88 9.26
N ASN A 55 -1.33 -7.64 9.00
CA ASN A 55 -0.76 -6.74 9.99
C ASN A 55 -1.83 -5.90 10.72
N LYS A 56 -3.12 -6.27 10.61
CA LYS A 56 -4.25 -5.52 11.19
C LYS A 56 -4.35 -4.09 10.65
N PHE A 57 -4.09 -3.89 9.37
CA PHE A 57 -4.39 -2.64 8.69
C PHE A 57 -5.75 -2.74 7.97
N ASN A 58 -6.50 -1.65 8.00
CA ASN A 58 -7.67 -1.46 7.15
C ASN A 58 -7.21 -0.96 5.80
N VAL A 59 -7.53 -1.71 4.74
CA VAL A 59 -7.14 -1.41 3.37
C VAL A 59 -8.32 -0.84 2.60
N HIS A 60 -8.11 0.29 1.95
CA HIS A 60 -9.05 0.98 1.09
C HIS A 60 -8.43 1.14 -0.30
N THR A 61 -8.87 0.31 -1.23
CA THR A 61 -8.46 0.41 -2.64
C THR A 61 -9.38 1.38 -3.38
N LYS A 62 -8.81 2.43 -3.97
CA LYS A 62 -9.47 3.32 -4.92
C LYS A 62 -8.84 3.12 -6.30
N GLY A 63 -9.58 2.49 -7.20
CA GLY A 63 -9.20 2.45 -8.61
C GLY A 63 -9.34 3.83 -9.23
N THR A 64 -8.34 4.27 -9.99
CA THR A 64 -8.50 5.47 -10.82
C THR A 64 -9.33 5.12 -12.07
N HIS A 65 -10.14 6.09 -12.52
CA HIS A 65 -11.02 5.92 -13.68
C HIS A 65 -10.25 5.64 -14.98
N ASP A 66 -8.97 6.03 -15.05
CA ASP A 66 -8.07 5.78 -16.17
C ASP A 66 -7.71 4.30 -16.37
N GLY A 67 -7.97 3.44 -15.37
CA GLY A 67 -7.66 2.00 -15.44
C GLY A 67 -6.16 1.69 -15.53
N LYS A 68 -5.29 2.69 -15.38
CA LYS A 68 -3.83 2.59 -15.48
C LYS A 68 -3.13 2.57 -14.12
N THR A 69 -3.75 3.11 -13.08
CA THR A 69 -3.16 3.14 -11.73
C THR A 69 -4.19 2.83 -10.65
N TYR A 70 -3.77 2.13 -9.61
CA TYR A 70 -4.55 1.93 -8.39
C TYR A 70 -3.89 2.65 -7.24
N ASN A 71 -4.71 3.35 -6.46
CA ASN A 71 -4.28 3.88 -5.17
C ASN A 71 -4.86 3.01 -4.07
N ILE A 72 -4.00 2.45 -3.24
CA ILE A 72 -4.33 1.65 -2.08
C ILE A 72 -3.99 2.51 -0.87
N SER A 73 -4.99 2.99 -0.13
CA SER A 73 -4.76 3.58 1.19
C SER A 73 -4.90 2.53 2.28
N ALA A 74 -4.06 2.61 3.30
CA ALA A 74 -4.05 1.68 4.41
C ALA A 74 -3.85 2.42 5.72
N THR A 75 -4.64 2.07 6.74
CA THR A 75 -4.59 2.69 8.07
C THR A 75 -4.55 1.61 9.13
N LYS A 76 -3.81 1.81 10.22
CA LYS A 76 -3.75 0.80 11.29
C LYS A 76 -5.14 0.66 11.92
N ARG A 77 -5.59 -0.57 12.08
CA ARG A 77 -6.85 -0.85 12.77
C ARG A 77 -6.66 -0.62 14.27
N ARG A 78 -7.48 0.25 14.85
CA ARG A 78 -7.55 0.49 16.30
C ARG A 78 -8.10 -0.73 17.05
#